data_AF-A0A1H5G0V2-F1
#
_entry.id   AF-A0A1H5G0V2-F1
#
_cell.length_a   1.000
_cell.length_b   1.000
_cell.length_c   1.000
_cell.angle_alpha   90.00
_cell.angle_beta   90.00
_cell.angle_gamma   90.00
#
_symmetry.space_group_name_H-M   'P 1'
#
loop_
_entity.id
_entity.type
_entity.pdbx_description
1 polymer ?
#
loop_
_entity_poly.entity_id
_entity_poly.type
_entity_poly.pdbx_seq_one_letter_code
_entity_poly.pdbx_strand_id
1 'polypeptide(L)'
;MKGLKEAQKKEVIYADEYDLIPIGKYIVNSDIWNFGDLEIIYLINANNIDLKSHHDYAKMQGCCGPSGADGLNQLCPTCKEEIGVLVADCYTPRFIGLDVNKVSLKPLW
;
A
#
# COMPACT_ATOMS: atom_id res chain seq x y z
N MET A 1 -17.98 11.48 -0.66
CA MET A 1 -16.60 11.00 -0.89
C MET A 1 -16.51 10.41 -2.29
N LYS A 2 -15.54 10.82 -3.10
CA LYS A 2 -15.33 10.22 -4.43
C LYS A 2 -14.30 9.10 -4.26
N GLY A 3 -14.65 7.87 -4.64
CA GLY A 3 -13.73 6.73 -4.56
C GLY A 3 -12.49 6.91 -5.45
N LEU A 4 -11.48 6.07 -5.24
CA LEU A 4 -10.27 6.05 -6.06
C LEU A 4 -10.61 5.59 -7.49
N LYS A 5 -9.83 6.08 -8.46
CA LYS A 5 -9.92 5.68 -9.86
C LYS A 5 -8.75 4.78 -10.25
N GLU A 6 -8.99 3.81 -11.11
CA GLU A 6 -7.88 2.99 -11.62
C GLU A 6 -6.92 3.86 -12.45
N ALA A 7 -5.62 3.68 -12.23
CA ALA A 7 -4.55 4.36 -12.96
C ALA A 7 -4.29 3.66 -14.30
N GLN A 8 -3.99 4.45 -15.33
CA GLN A 8 -3.46 3.90 -16.58
C GLN A 8 -1.99 3.54 -16.38
N LYS A 9 -1.49 2.50 -17.06
CA LYS A 9 -0.08 2.05 -16.94
C LYS A 9 0.95 3.18 -17.14
N LYS A 10 0.67 4.14 -18.02
CA LYS A 10 1.54 5.30 -18.30
C LYS A 10 1.65 6.30 -17.15
N GLU A 11 0.78 6.19 -16.15
CA GLU A 11 0.71 7.08 -14.98
C GLU A 11 1.47 6.50 -13.77
N VAL A 12 1.98 5.28 -13.90
CA VAL A 12 2.73 4.58 -12.86
C VAL A 12 4.19 4.98 -12.93
N ILE A 13 4.77 5.34 -11.79
CA ILE A 13 6.13 5.86 -11.68
C ILE A 13 7.01 4.84 -10.98
N TYR A 14 7.83 4.12 -11.75
CA TYR A 14 8.81 3.16 -11.25
C TYR A 14 10.14 3.83 -10.93
N ALA A 15 10.11 4.81 -10.04
CA ALA A 15 11.31 5.54 -9.63
C ALA A 15 11.43 5.54 -8.10
N ASP A 16 12.63 5.24 -7.64
CA ASP A 16 13.04 5.28 -6.24
C ASP A 16 12.63 6.60 -5.57
N GLU A 17 12.10 6.53 -4.35
CA GLU A 17 11.65 7.67 -3.55
C GLU A 17 10.41 8.43 -4.08
N TYR A 18 9.96 8.17 -5.31
CA TYR A 18 8.74 8.77 -5.87
C TYR A 18 7.51 7.97 -5.51
N ASP A 19 6.36 8.64 -5.39
CA ASP A 19 5.09 7.94 -5.26
C ASP A 19 4.80 7.13 -6.52
N LEU A 20 4.54 5.84 -6.34
CA LEU A 20 4.30 4.91 -7.44
C LEU A 20 3.06 5.29 -8.26
N ILE A 21 1.99 5.69 -7.56
CA ILE A 21 0.69 6.00 -8.14
C ILE A 21 0.30 7.43 -7.74
N PRO A 22 -0.30 8.22 -8.65
CA PRO A 22 -0.82 9.54 -8.32
C PRO A 22 -1.91 9.52 -7.23
N ILE A 23 -2.03 10.60 -6.48
CA ILE A 23 -3.12 10.83 -5.53
C ILE A 23 -4.49 10.69 -6.23
N GLY A 24 -5.45 10.07 -5.54
CA GLY A 24 -6.80 9.79 -6.03
C GLY A 24 -6.89 8.54 -6.93
N LYS A 25 -5.81 7.77 -7.07
CA LYS A 25 -5.78 6.57 -7.91
C LYS A 25 -5.33 5.30 -7.19
N TYR A 26 -5.65 4.18 -7.81
CA TYR A 26 -5.16 2.84 -7.47
C TYR A 26 -4.71 2.11 -8.72
N ILE A 27 -3.90 1.06 -8.58
CA ILE A 27 -3.62 0.09 -9.64
C ILE A 27 -3.72 -1.33 -9.08
N VAL A 28 -4.09 -2.28 -9.95
CA VAL A 28 -4.02 -3.70 -9.63
C VAL A 28 -2.58 -4.18 -9.75
N ASN A 29 -2.05 -4.77 -8.68
CA ASN A 29 -0.75 -5.44 -8.67
C ASN A 29 -0.79 -6.63 -9.61
N SER A 30 -0.20 -6.49 -10.80
CA SER A 30 -0.11 -7.55 -11.81
C SER A 30 1.26 -8.24 -11.75
N ASP A 31 1.62 -8.78 -10.58
CA ASP A 31 2.92 -9.39 -10.28
C ASP A 31 4.12 -8.42 -10.34
N ILE A 32 3.88 -7.14 -10.05
CA ILE A 32 4.91 -6.11 -10.07
C ILE A 32 5.72 -6.15 -8.76
N TRP A 33 5.03 -6.33 -7.63
CA TRP A 33 5.63 -6.57 -6.32
C TRP A 33 5.18 -7.91 -5.77
N ASN A 34 6.15 -8.67 -5.29
CA ASN A 34 5.92 -9.94 -4.63
C ASN A 34 5.95 -9.74 -3.11
N PHE A 35 4.84 -10.08 -2.44
CA PHE A 35 4.68 -10.01 -0.99
C PHE A 35 4.61 -11.40 -0.34
N GLY A 36 5.20 -12.40 -0.99
CA GLY A 36 5.17 -13.79 -0.54
C GLY A 36 3.75 -14.34 -0.56
N ASP A 37 3.29 -14.82 0.60
CA ASP A 37 1.97 -15.43 0.78
C ASP A 37 0.84 -14.39 0.93
N LEU A 38 1.13 -13.09 0.92
CA LEU A 38 0.12 -12.04 1.06
C LEU A 38 -0.58 -11.73 -0.27
N GLU A 39 -1.91 -11.70 -0.24
CA GLU A 39 -2.75 -11.34 -1.40
C GLU A 39 -2.91 -9.81 -1.56
N ILE A 40 -1.78 -9.12 -1.78
CA ILE A 40 -1.74 -7.68 -2.01
C ILE A 40 -2.09 -7.37 -3.47
N ILE A 41 -3.35 -6.99 -3.70
CA ILE A 41 -3.89 -6.74 -5.06
C ILE A 41 -3.97 -5.25 -5.37
N TYR A 42 -4.32 -4.39 -4.42
CA TYR A 42 -4.52 -2.96 -4.71
C TYR A 42 -3.38 -2.12 -4.20
N LEU A 43 -2.71 -1.39 -5.09
CA LEU A 43 -1.67 -0.45 -4.73
C LEU A 43 -2.22 0.97 -4.87
N ILE A 44 -1.98 1.81 -3.86
CA ILE A 44 -2.47 3.18 -3.79
C ILE A 44 -1.36 4.13 -3.35
N ASN A 45 -1.52 5.42 -3.66
CA ASN A 45 -0.71 6.46 -3.04
C ASN A 45 -0.94 6.46 -1.52
N ALA A 46 0.12 6.57 -0.72
CA ALA A 46 0.01 6.59 0.74
C ALA A 46 -0.85 7.74 1.27
N ASN A 47 -0.92 8.87 0.54
CA ASN A 47 -1.74 10.02 0.90
C ASN A 47 -3.24 9.84 0.59
N ASN A 48 -3.66 8.71 0.03
CA ASN A 48 -5.08 8.45 -0.28
C ASN A 48 -5.86 7.89 0.91
N ILE A 49 -5.18 7.38 1.94
CA ILE A 49 -5.79 6.70 3.07
C ILE A 49 -5.04 7.07 4.35
N ASP A 50 -5.77 7.25 5.44
CA ASP A 50 -5.18 7.44 6.77
C ASP A 50 -5.15 6.09 7.49
N LEU A 51 -3.96 5.50 7.60
CA LEU A 51 -3.69 4.26 8.31
C LEU A 51 -2.70 4.50 9.44
N LYS A 52 -2.65 3.58 10.41
CA LYS A 52 -1.69 3.65 11.50
C LYS A 52 -0.56 2.66 11.27
N SER A 53 0.67 3.10 11.44
CA SER A 53 1.83 2.20 11.45
C SER A 53 1.69 1.14 12.53
N HIS A 54 2.14 -0.08 12.22
CA HIS A 54 2.25 -1.16 13.18
C HIS A 54 3.25 -0.80 14.30
N HIS A 55 3.00 -1.27 15.53
CA HIS A 55 3.85 -0.98 16.69
C HIS A 55 5.11 -1.85 16.75
N ASP A 56 5.04 -3.06 16.20
CA ASP A 56 6.21 -3.92 16.03
C ASP A 56 7.21 -3.30 15.05
N TYR A 57 8.38 -2.97 15.58
CA TYR A 57 9.47 -2.37 14.83
C TYR A 57 9.99 -3.31 13.72
N ALA A 58 9.91 -4.63 13.91
CA ALA A 58 10.33 -5.59 12.89
C ALA A 58 9.53 -5.43 11.58
N LYS A 59 8.25 -5.06 11.67
CA LYS A 59 7.38 -4.81 10.50
C LYS A 59 7.66 -3.49 9.78
N MET A 60 8.45 -2.62 10.40
CA MET A 60 8.75 -1.26 9.94
C MET A 60 10.20 -1.10 9.47
N GLN A 61 10.94 -2.20 9.28
CA GLN A 61 12.34 -2.17 8.83
C GLN A 61 12.49 -1.76 7.37
N GLY A 62 13.60 -1.06 7.10
CA GLY A 62 14.13 -0.73 5.78
C GLY A 62 15.21 0.36 5.92
N CYS A 63 15.80 0.82 4.82
CA CYS A 63 16.90 1.78 4.89
C CYS A 63 16.43 3.18 5.31
N CYS A 64 15.42 3.70 4.62
CA CYS A 64 14.88 5.05 4.85
C CYS A 64 13.42 5.06 5.35
N GLY A 65 12.78 3.89 5.34
CA GLY A 65 11.37 3.67 5.66
C GLY A 65 11.03 2.19 5.47
N PRO A 66 9.80 1.75 5.74
CA PRO A 66 9.43 0.34 5.66
C PRO A 66 9.64 -0.24 4.26
N SER A 67 10.34 -1.36 4.18
CA SER A 67 10.55 -2.10 2.92
C SER A 67 9.31 -2.88 2.47
N GLY A 68 8.43 -3.22 3.42
CA GLY A 68 7.28 -4.09 3.19
C GLY A 68 7.61 -5.59 3.13
N ALA A 69 8.86 -5.99 3.44
CA ALA A 69 9.28 -7.39 3.42
C ALA A 69 8.74 -8.20 4.61
N ASP A 70 8.50 -7.56 5.75
CA ASP A 70 8.11 -8.21 7.01
C ASP A 70 6.58 -8.31 7.20
N GLY A 71 5.85 -8.36 6.10
CA GLY A 71 4.40 -8.54 6.05
C GLY A 71 3.59 -7.26 6.25
N LEU A 72 2.30 -7.40 6.62
CA LEU A 72 1.41 -6.27 6.84
C LEU A 72 1.95 -5.36 7.95
N ASN A 73 2.04 -4.06 7.67
CA ASN A 73 2.61 -3.06 8.57
C ASN A 73 1.73 -1.81 8.74
N GLN A 74 0.55 -1.81 8.12
CA GLN A 74 -0.47 -0.76 8.25
C GLN A 74 -1.75 -1.30 8.88
N LEU A 75 -2.23 -0.59 9.89
CA LEU A 75 -3.41 -0.90 10.69
C LEU A 75 -4.59 -0.01 10.32
N CYS A 76 -5.79 -0.59 10.33
CA CYS A 76 -7.02 0.19 10.30
C CYS A 76 -7.09 1.10 11.54
N PRO A 77 -7.34 2.42 11.37
CA PRO A 77 -7.36 3.35 12.50
C PRO A 77 -8.47 3.05 13.51
N THR A 78 -9.56 2.41 13.07
CA THR A 78 -10.73 2.08 13.90
C THR A 78 -10.59 0.73 14.58
N CYS A 79 -10.53 -0.38 13.82
CA CYS A 79 -10.55 -1.73 14.40
C CYS A 79 -9.16 -2.29 14.75
N LYS A 80 -8.07 -1.61 14.37
CA LYS A 80 -6.67 -2.02 14.64
C LYS A 80 -6.20 -3.28 13.94
N GLU A 81 -7.00 -3.85 13.06
CA GLU A 81 -6.59 -4.98 12.21
C GLU A 81 -5.52 -4.53 11.20
N GLU A 82 -4.58 -5.44 10.91
CA GLU A 82 -3.64 -5.31 9.80
C GLU A 82 -4.38 -5.41 8.47
N ILE A 83 -4.21 -4.41 7.60
CA ILE A 83 -4.94 -4.32 6.33
C ILE A 83 -4.05 -4.01 5.11
N GLY A 84 -2.80 -3.63 5.33
CA GLY A 84 -1.92 -3.27 4.23
C GLY A 84 -0.43 -3.22 4.57
N VAL A 85 0.37 -3.02 3.53
CA VAL A 85 1.82 -2.87 3.56
C VAL A 85 2.17 -1.50 3.01
N LEU A 86 2.82 -0.67 3.81
CA LEU A 86 3.55 0.50 3.35
C LEU A 86 4.91 0.05 2.83
N VAL A 87 5.19 0.41 1.58
CA VAL A 87 6.52 0.34 0.98
C VAL A 87 6.99 1.78 0.80
N ALA A 88 8.07 2.14 1.49
CA ALA A 88 8.65 3.48 1.51
C ALA A 88 10.17 3.45 1.75
N ASP A 89 10.83 2.37 1.38
CA ASP A 89 12.30 2.32 1.35
C ASP A 89 12.81 3.21 0.21
N CYS A 90 13.96 3.86 0.40
CA CYS A 90 14.52 4.81 -0.57
C CYS A 90 14.99 4.15 -1.87
N TYR A 91 15.12 2.83 -1.93
CA TYR A 91 15.42 2.07 -3.15
C TYR A 91 14.16 1.55 -3.86
N THR A 92 12.99 2.10 -3.53
CA THR A 92 11.70 1.70 -4.09
C THR A 92 10.80 2.91 -4.31
N PRO A 93 9.84 2.84 -5.24
CA PRO A 93 8.76 3.81 -5.26
C PRO A 93 7.85 3.62 -4.03
N ARG A 94 7.19 4.70 -3.59
CA ARG A 94 6.36 4.75 -2.38
C ARG A 94 4.90 4.44 -2.67
N PHE A 95 4.30 3.54 -1.88
CA PHE A 95 2.88 3.20 -1.99
C PHE A 95 2.39 2.42 -0.76
N ILE A 96 1.06 2.27 -0.67
CA ILE A 96 0.43 1.29 0.21
C ILE A 96 -0.17 0.18 -0.65
N GLY A 97 0.20 -1.06 -0.37
CA GLY A 97 -0.47 -2.25 -0.85
C GLY A 97 -1.56 -2.68 0.13
N LEU A 98 -2.75 -3.02 -0.37
CA LEU A 98 -3.88 -3.49 0.44
C LEU A 98 -4.14 -4.97 0.17
N ASP A 99 -4.35 -5.71 1.26
CA ASP A 99 -4.77 -7.11 1.21
C ASP A 99 -6.23 -7.18 0.74
N VAL A 100 -6.46 -7.91 -0.35
CA VAL A 100 -7.80 -8.05 -0.97
C VAL A 100 -8.83 -8.62 0.00
N ASN A 101 -8.41 -9.46 0.94
CA ASN A 101 -9.30 -10.12 1.90
C ASN A 101 -9.69 -9.19 3.06
N LYS A 102 -9.07 -8.02 3.16
CA LYS A 102 -9.29 -7.04 4.24
C LYS A 102 -10.03 -5.79 3.77
N VAL A 103 -10.24 -5.60 2.46
CA VAL A 103 -10.86 -4.41 1.88
C VAL A 103 -11.98 -4.76 0.90
N SER A 104 -12.85 -3.79 0.59
CA SER A 104 -13.95 -3.96 -0.36
C SER A 104 -13.97 -2.86 -1.41
N LEU A 105 -14.29 -3.22 -2.66
CA LEU A 105 -14.53 -2.28 -3.75
C LEU A 105 -15.87 -1.55 -3.63
N LYS A 106 -16.79 -2.10 -2.84
CA LYS A 106 -18.10 -1.49 -2.58
C LYS A 106 -18.16 -1.01 -1.14
N PRO A 107 -18.71 0.19 -0.88
CA PRO A 107 -19.07 0.59 0.46
C PRO A 107 -19.94 -0.50 1.12
N LEU A 108 -19.66 -0.80 2.39
CA LEU A 108 -20.43 -1.78 3.17
C LEU A 108 -21.63 -1.14 3.89
N TRP A 109 -22.03 0.07 3.49
CA TRP A 109 -23.10 0.88 4.10
C TRP A 109 -24.13 1.30 3.07
#